data_AF-A0A535FKI5-F1
#
_entry.id   AF-A0A535FKI5-F1
#
_cell.length_a   1.000
_cell.length_b   1.000
_cell.length_c   1.000
_cell.angle_alpha   90.00
_cell.angle_beta   90.00
_cell.angle_gamma   90.00
#
_symmetry.space_group_name_H-M   'P 1'
#
loop_
_entity.id
_entity.type
_entity.pdbx_description
1 polymer ?
#
loop_
_entity_poly.entity_id
_entity_poly.type
_entity_poly.pdbx_seq_one_letter_code
_entity_poly.pdbx_strand_id
1 'polypeptide(L)' 'MITVVKQNPLGEAKVQYQGEIVERTSHKVIIQAYWSRTTKNLGYTSFEPGDRFIEY' A
#
# COMPACT_ATOMS: atom_id res chain seq x y z
N MET A 1 0.61 8.27 10.36
CA MET A 1 1.50 7.58 9.41
C MET A 1 1.69 6.14 9.86
N ILE A 2 1.46 5.17 8.97
CA ILE A 2 1.63 3.73 9.22
C ILE A 2 2.51 3.12 8.13
N THR A 3 3.11 1.98 8.45
CA THR A 3 3.76 1.13 7.46
C THR A 3 2.78 0.09 6.96
N VAL A 4 2.56 0.04 5.65
CA VAL A 4 1.82 -1.03 4.98
C VAL A 4 2.82 -2.05 4.44
N VAL A 5 2.62 -3.32 4.78
CA VAL A 5 3.41 -4.44 4.27
C VAL A 5 2.48 -5.35 3.47
N LYS A 6 2.71 -5.44 2.16
CA LYS A 6 2.02 -6.39 1.28
C LYS A 6 2.81 -7.69 1.28
N GLN A 7 2.17 -8.78 1.69
CA GLN A 7 2.76 -10.12 1.72
C GLN A 7 2.32 -10.95 0.53
N ASN A 8 3.13 -11.94 0.14
CA ASN A 8 2.69 -13.02 -0.74
C ASN A 8 1.84 -14.04 0.05
N PRO A 9 1.24 -15.06 -0.60
CA PRO A 9 0.48 -16.10 0.09
C PRO A 9 1.27 -16.94 1.10
N LEU A 10 2.61 -16.91 1.05
CA LEU A 10 3.50 -17.57 2.00
C LEU A 10 3.83 -16.68 3.22
N GLY A 11 3.32 -15.44 3.27
CA GLY A 11 3.58 -14.48 4.34
C GLY A 11 4.84 -13.64 4.16
N GLU A 12 5.57 -13.80 3.06
CA GLU A 12 6.80 -13.05 2.80
C GLU A 12 6.48 -11.66 2.26
N ALA A 13 7.19 -10.64 2.73
CA ALA A 13 6.98 -9.26 2.30
C ALA A 13 7.37 -9.07 0.82
N LYS A 14 6.41 -8.65 -0.02
CA LYS A 14 6.64 -8.28 -1.43
C LYS A 14 6.95 -6.80 -1.61
N VAL A 15 6.27 -5.94 -0.86
CA VAL A 15 6.48 -4.49 -0.90
C VAL A 15 6.06 -3.86 0.41
N GLN A 16 6.77 -2.79 0.78
CA GLN A 16 6.50 -1.99 1.97
C GLN A 16 6.52 -0.51 1.61
N TYR A 17 5.52 0.24 2.07
CA TYR A 17 5.41 1.68 1.87
C TYR A 17 4.73 2.37 3.06
N GLN A 18 4.82 3.69 3.09
CA GLN A 18 4.14 4.52 4.09
C GLN A 18 2.74 4.88 3.60
N GLY A 19 1.78 4.88 4.53
CA GLY A 19 0.41 5.28 4.28
C GLY A 19 -0.17 6.09 5.45
N GLU A 20 -1.30 6.71 5.18
CA GLU A 20 -2.07 7.47 6.15
C GLU A 20 -3.45 6.84 6.32
N ILE A 21 -3.85 6.64 7.57
CA ILE A 21 -5.21 6.19 7.89
C ILE A 21 -6.12 7.39 7.68
N VAL A 22 -6.97 7.33 6.66
CA VAL A 22 -7.98 8.37 6.39
C VAL A 22 -9.29 8.07 7.10
N GLU A 23 -9.57 6.80 7.38
CA GLU A 23 -10.69 6.39 8.20
C GLU A 23 -10.36 5.11 8.97
N ARG A 24 -10.80 5.05 10.23
CA ARG A 24 -10.72 3.84 11.05
C ARG A 24 -11.97 3.69 11.90
N THR A 25 -12.63 2.55 11.75
CA THR A 25 -13.74 2.14 12.62
C THR A 25 -13.43 0.77 13.24
N SER A 26 -14.37 0.20 13.99
CA SER A 26 -14.27 -1.18 14.47
C SER A 26 -14.30 -2.24 13.36
N HIS A 27 -14.73 -1.88 12.13
CA HIS A 27 -14.94 -2.83 11.04
C HIS A 27 -14.15 -2.52 9.77
N LYS A 28 -13.56 -1.33 9.64
CA LYS A 28 -12.80 -0.92 8.44
C LYS A 28 -11.61 -0.03 8.77
N VAL A 29 -10.60 -0.10 7.91
CA VAL A 29 -9.46 0.81 7.89
C VAL A 29 -9.24 1.23 6.45
N ILE A 30 -9.40 2.52 6.17
CA ILE A 30 -9.13 3.08 4.85
C ILE A 30 -7.77 3.76 4.91
N ILE A 31 -6.90 3.41 3.96
CA ILE A 31 -5.52 3.90 3.89
C ILE A 31 -5.34 4.65 2.58
N GLN A 32 -4.80 5.86 2.65
CA GLN A 32 -4.30 6.59 1.49
C GLN A 32 -2.77 6.49 1.47
N ALA A 33 -2.21 6.22 0.30
CA ALA A 33 -0.77 6.18 0.11
C ALA A 33 -0.35 6.86 -1.20
N TYR A 34 0.91 7.30 -1.20
CA TYR A 34 1.57 7.91 -2.35
C TYR A 34 2.83 7.11 -2.67
N TRP A 35 3.02 6.78 -3.94
CA TRP A 35 4.22 6.09 -4.38
C TRP A 35 5.29 7.10 -4.81
N SER A 36 6.38 7.17 -4.06
CA SER A 36 7.51 8.07 -4.36
C SER A 36 8.77 7.35 -4.85
N ARG A 37 8.72 6.01 -4.97
CA ARG A 37 9.85 5.18 -5.36
C ARG A 37 9.81 4.88 -6.86
N THR A 38 10.88 4.29 -7.39
CA THR A 38 10.92 3.77 -8.76
C THR A 38 9.78 2.80 -9.01
N THR A 39 9.38 2.66 -10.28
CA THR A 39 8.28 1.78 -10.70
C THR A 39 8.44 0.38 -10.12
N LYS A 40 7.38 -0.14 -9.50
CA LYS A 40 7.34 -1.49 -8.93
C LYS A 40 6.19 -2.27 -9.52
N ASN A 41 6.54 -3.22 -10.39
CA ASN A 41 5.60 -4.18 -10.95
C ASN A 41 5.46 -5.39 -10.01
N LEU A 42 4.22 -5.73 -9.64
CA LEU A 42 3.88 -6.87 -8.79
C LEU A 42 3.28 -8.06 -9.57
N GLY A 43 3.18 -7.96 -10.89
CA GLY A 43 2.63 -8.96 -11.82
C GLY A 43 1.13 -8.77 -12.09
N TYR A 44 0.39 -8.21 -11.14
CA TYR A 44 -1.05 -7.90 -11.25
C TYR A 44 -1.37 -6.40 -11.16
N THR A 45 -0.38 -5.59 -10.78
CA THR A 45 -0.45 -4.14 -10.70
C THR A 45 0.96 -3.56 -10.78
N SER A 46 1.05 -2.28 -11.12
CA SER A 46 2.30 -1.53 -11.12
C SER A 46 2.08 -0.25 -10.31
N PHE A 47 3.03 0.07 -9.43
CA PHE A 47 3.08 1.37 -8.78
C PHE A 47 4.11 2.23 -9.51
N GLU A 48 3.68 3.37 -10.03
CA GLU A 48 4.52 4.35 -10.71
C GLU A 48 4.82 5.56 -9.81
N PRO A 49 6.00 6.20 -9.94
CA PRO A 49 6.32 7.39 -9.18
C PRO A 49 5.25 8.48 -9.38
N GLY A 50 4.67 8.97 -8.29
CA GLY A 50 3.60 9.97 -8.30
C GLY A 50 2.20 9.38 -8.12
N ASP A 51 2.05 8.05 -8.17
CA ASP A 51 0.75 7.42 -7.96
C ASP A 51 0.18 7.76 -6.59
N ARG A 52 -1.13 8.04 -6.57
CA ARG A 52 -1.94 8.14 -5.36
C ARG A 52 -2.99 7.04 -5.40
N PHE A 53 -3.09 6.26 -4.33
CA PHE A 53 -4.06 5.18 -4.24
C PHE A 53 -4.69 5.09 -2.85
N ILE A 54 -5.89 4.51 -2.83
CA ILE A 54 -6.70 4.28 -1.62
C ILE A 54 -6.95 2.78 -1.48
N GLU A 55 -6.79 2.28 -0.27
CA GLU A 55 -7.01 0.90 0.12
C GLU A 55 -8.11 0.84 1.18
N TYR A 56 -8.90 -0.23 1.17
CA TYR A 56 -10.07 -0.45 2.02
C TYR A 56 -9.96 -1.75 2.82
#